data_AF-A0A959YX98-F1
#
_entry.id   AF-A0A959YX98-F1
#
_cell.length_a   1.000
_cell.length_b   1.000
_cell.length_c   1.000
_cell.angle_alpha   90.00
_cell.angle_beta   90.00
_cell.angle_gamma   90.00
#
_symmetry.space_group_name_H-M   'P 1'
#
loop_
_entity.id
_entity.type
_entity.pdbx_description
1 polymer ?
#
loop_
_entity_poly.entity_id
_entity_poly.type
_entity_poly.pdbx_seq_one_letter_code
_entity_poly.pdbx_strand_id
1 'polypeptide(L)' 'MACAALAALAALPAHPMPQGGNDPNKVDVVVLDAGHGGKDPGNLGTGRYKTTEKHVALNVTKLVGK' A
#
# COMPACT_ATOMS: atom_id res chain seq x y z
N MET A 1 1.35 5.18 40.89
CA MET A 1 0.25 5.92 40.23
C MET A 1 0.81 7.22 39.68
N ALA A 2 1.39 7.20 38.49
CA ALA A 2 1.73 8.42 37.78
C ALA A 2 1.72 8.14 36.28
N CYS A 3 1.08 9.07 35.58
CA CYS A 3 1.20 9.33 34.15
C CYS A 3 0.77 8.20 33.22
N ALA A 4 -0.53 8.23 32.90
CA ALA A 4 -1.05 7.82 31.61
C ALA A 4 -0.24 8.48 30.49
N ALA A 5 0.73 7.77 29.95
CA ALA A 5 1.42 8.14 28.72
C ALA A 5 0.48 7.86 27.55
N LEU A 6 -0.27 8.90 27.17
CA LEU A 6 -0.54 9.29 25.79
C LEU A 6 -0.80 8.14 24.79
N ALA A 7 -1.91 7.43 24.95
CA ALA A 7 -2.49 6.60 23.89
C ALA A 7 -3.32 7.48 22.92
N ALA A 8 -2.68 8.46 22.28
CA ALA A 8 -3.34 9.39 21.36
C ALA A 8 -2.70 9.36 19.96
N LEU A 9 -2.71 8.19 19.30
CA LEU A 9 -2.32 8.10 17.88
C LEU A 9 -3.02 6.99 17.07
N ALA A 10 -4.23 6.57 17.43
CA ALA A 10 -4.91 5.49 16.69
C ALA A 10 -6.39 5.79 16.33
N ALA A 11 -6.76 7.06 16.14
CA ALA A 11 -8.10 7.43 15.67
C ALA A 11 -8.03 8.00 14.25
N LEU A 12 -7.58 7.20 13.28
CA LEU A 12 -7.91 7.46 11.88
C LEU A 12 -9.36 6.99 11.65
N PRO A 13 -10.22 7.76 10.96
CA PRO A 13 -11.54 7.28 10.61
C PRO A 13 -11.38 6.08 9.67
N ALA A 14 -11.86 4.91 10.09
CA ALA A 14 -12.03 3.78 9.20
C ALA A 14 -13.06 4.18 8.15
N HIS A 15 -12.62 4.34 6.90
CA HIS A 15 -13.53 4.59 5.79
C HIS A 15 -14.39 3.34 5.60
N PRO A 16 -15.73 3.44 5.67
CA PRO A 16 -16.58 2.28 5.43
C PRO A 16 -16.37 1.83 3.99
N MET A 17 -15.90 0.60 3.84
CA MET A 17 -15.75 -0.04 2.53
C MET A 17 -17.13 -0.15 1.88
N PRO A 18 -17.26 0.08 0.56
CA PRO A 18 -18.52 -0.09 -0.13
C PRO A 18 -19.05 -1.51 0.08
N GLN A 19 -20.26 -1.64 0.60
CA GLN A 19 -20.94 -2.93 0.67
C GLN A 19 -21.34 -3.32 -0.76
N GLY A 20 -20.78 -4.43 -1.24
CA GLY A 20 -20.96 -4.91 -2.60
C GLY A 20 -22.43 -5.08 -2.97
N GLY A 21 -22.79 -4.60 -4.16
CA GLY A 21 -24.11 -4.83 -4.73
C GLY A 21 -24.30 -6.32 -5.03
N ASN A 22 -25.56 -6.78 -5.10
CA ASN A 22 -25.95 -8.19 -5.25
C ASN A 22 -25.53 -8.88 -6.58
N ASP A 23 -24.56 -8.34 -7.32
CA ASP A 23 -23.99 -8.96 -8.51
C ASP A 23 -22.83 -9.88 -8.09
N PRO A 24 -22.95 -11.21 -8.26
CA PRO A 24 -21.91 -12.16 -7.86
C PRO A 24 -20.59 -12.00 -8.65
N ASN A 25 -20.56 -11.21 -9.72
CA ASN A 25 -19.35 -11.00 -10.54
C ASN A 25 -18.69 -9.64 -10.31
N LYS A 26 -19.25 -8.78 -9.45
CA LYS A 26 -18.70 -7.45 -9.17
C LYS A 26 -17.53 -7.56 -8.18
N VAL A 27 -16.43 -6.84 -8.47
CA VAL A 27 -15.32 -6.65 -7.52
C VAL A 27 -15.36 -5.22 -7.01
N ASP A 28 -15.66 -5.03 -5.73
CA ASP A 28 -15.82 -3.69 -5.13
C ASP A 28 -14.50 -3.04 -4.73
N VAL A 29 -13.56 -3.85 -4.24
CA VAL A 29 -12.27 -3.35 -3.73
C VAL A 29 -11.14 -4.24 -4.21
N VAL A 30 -10.13 -3.59 -4.76
CA VAL A 30 -8.86 -4.21 -5.12
C VAL A 30 -7.76 -3.49 -4.33
N VAL A 31 -6.96 -4.25 -3.60
CA VAL A 31 -5.79 -3.72 -2.89
C VAL A 31 -4.56 -4.03 -3.73
N LEU A 32 -3.82 -2.99 -4.11
CA LEU A 32 -2.58 -3.11 -4.84
C LEU A 32 -1.41 -2.85 -3.90
N ASP A 33 -0.58 -3.87 -3.67
CA ASP A 33 0.62 -3.75 -2.86
C ASP A 33 1.86 -3.55 -3.76
N ALA A 34 2.59 -2.47 -3.53
CA ALA A 34 3.85 -2.20 -4.24
C ALA A 34 4.99 -2.84 -3.44
N GLY A 35 5.45 -4.01 -3.90
CA GLY A 35 6.49 -4.77 -3.22
C GLY A 35 7.82 -4.02 -3.03
N HIS A 36 8.60 -4.49 -2.05
CA HIS A 36 9.80 -3.82 -1.51
C HIS A 36 9.48 -2.43 -0.94
N GLY A 37 10.49 -1.57 -0.74
CA GLY A 37 10.28 -0.21 -0.28
C GLY A 37 11.21 0.22 0.85
N GLY A 38 11.26 1.53 1.08
CA GLY A 38 12.16 2.12 2.05
C GLY A 38 13.62 1.76 1.76
N LYS A 39 14.27 1.13 2.75
CA LYS A 39 15.67 0.69 2.67
C LYS A 39 15.85 -0.51 1.75
N ASP A 40 14.84 -1.36 1.60
CA ASP A 40 14.92 -2.54 0.74
C ASP A 40 14.64 -2.15 -0.72
N PRO A 41 15.66 -2.19 -1.61
CA PRO A 41 15.49 -1.83 -3.01
C PRO A 41 14.86 -2.94 -3.86
N GLY A 42 14.83 -4.18 -3.34
CA GLY A 42 14.61 -5.40 -4.12
C GLY A 42 15.72 -5.69 -5.12
N ASN A 43 15.38 -6.40 -6.18
CA ASN A 43 16.34 -6.75 -7.22
C ASN A 43 16.92 -5.50 -7.90
N LEU A 44 18.25 -5.44 -7.99
CA LEU A 44 19.01 -4.36 -8.61
C LEU A 44 19.19 -4.56 -10.13
N GLY A 45 18.90 -5.76 -10.64
CA GLY A 45 19.22 -6.15 -12.01
C GLY A 45 20.73 -6.20 -12.22
N THR A 46 21.21 -5.65 -13.35
CA THR A 46 22.64 -5.61 -13.69
C THR A 46 23.40 -4.47 -13.02
N GLY A 47 22.71 -3.58 -12.29
CA GLY A 47 23.31 -2.36 -11.74
C GLY A 47 23.60 -1.25 -12.76
N ARG A 48 23.24 -1.45 -14.05
CA ARG A 48 23.41 -0.43 -15.10
C ARG A 48 22.57 0.82 -14.85
N TYR A 49 21.39 0.67 -14.24
CA TYR A 49 20.44 1.74 -13.98
C TYR A 49 20.20 1.89 -12.49
N LYS A 50 19.87 3.12 -12.06
CA LYS A 50 19.50 3.42 -10.67
C LYS A 50 18.10 2.91 -10.29
N THR A 51 17.28 2.61 -11.29
CA THR A 51 15.94 2.05 -11.10
C THR A 51 16.07 0.60 -10.65
N THR A 52 15.53 0.33 -9.47
CA THR A 52 15.44 -1.02 -8.88
C THR A 52 13.99 -1.48 -8.83
N GLU A 53 13.78 -2.74 -8.47
CA GLU A 53 12.45 -3.36 -8.38
C GLU A 53 11.42 -2.53 -7.62
N LYS A 54 11.75 -1.98 -6.44
CA LYS A 54 10.81 -1.15 -5.66
C LYS A 54 10.23 0.02 -6.47
N HIS A 55 11.02 0.60 -7.36
CA HIS A 55 10.61 1.75 -8.17
C HIS A 55 9.65 1.31 -9.27
N VAL A 56 9.93 0.17 -9.91
CA VAL A 56 9.08 -0.42 -10.94
C VAL A 56 7.74 -0.84 -10.34
N ALA A 57 7.76 -1.55 -9.21
CA ALA A 57 6.56 -1.98 -8.50
C ALA A 57 5.68 -0.78 -8.14
N LEU A 58 6.24 0.24 -7.49
CA LEU A 58 5.50 1.45 -7.14
C LEU A 58 4.94 2.19 -8.36
N ASN A 59 5.72 2.30 -9.44
CA ASN A 59 5.28 2.98 -10.65
C ASN A 59 4.12 2.24 -11.32
N VAL A 60 4.20 0.91 -11.44
CA VAL A 60 3.12 0.10 -12.02
C VAL A 60 1.87 0.17 -11.14
N THR A 61 2.00 0.02 -9.82
CA THR A 61 0.86 0.15 -8.89
C THR A 61 0.17 1.51 -9.04
N LYS A 62 0.93 2.60 -9.17
CA LYS A 62 0.38 3.94 -9.42
C LYS A 62 -0.22 4.12 -10.82
N LEU A 63 0.14 3.30 -11.80
CA LEU A 63 -0.49 3.34 -13.12
C LEU A 63 -1.81 2.56 -13.13
N VAL A 64 -1.86 1.42 -12.42
CA VAL A 64 -3.04 0.56 -12.34
C VAL A 64 -4.09 1.11 -11.38
N GLY A 65 -3.69 1.64 -10.22
CA GLY A 65 -4.59 2.14 -9.18
C GLY A 65 -4.92 3.63 -9.25
N LYS A 66 -4.81 4.24 -10.44
CA LYS A 66 -5.09 5.66 -10.68
C LYS A 66 -6.58 5.92 -10.90
#